data_AF-A0A284QRS5-F1
#
_entry.id   AF-A0A284QRS5-F1
#
_cell.length_a   1.000
_cell.length_b   1.000
_cell.length_c   1.000
_cell.angle_alpha   90.00
_cell.angle_beta   90.00
_cell.angle_gamma   90.00
#
_symmetry.space_group_name_H-M   'P 1'
#
loop_
_entity.id
_entity.type
_entity.pdbx_description
1 polymer ?
#
loop_
_entity_poly.entity_id
_entity_poly.type
_entity_poly.pdbx_seq_one_letter_code
_entity_poly.pdbx_strand_id
1 'polypeptide(L)'
;MSSDSKIASADEPRPEAPIDVLPDDILLEIFSWGARSSNNTSFSFLVSTICQSWRSLAISDPRLWTALTVIITSADDPLPIPTDPSFFISSVFPRETLIVDRSGDQDIDFYLEYESSGDEETERFTETHYLVLSQLLADIAHRIRTFRVTTLD
;
A
#
# COMPACT_ATOMS: atom_id res chain seq x y z
N MET A 1 38.43 -20.60 -42.98
CA MET A 1 38.00 -20.80 -41.58
C MET A 1 36.84 -19.86 -41.37
N SER A 2 35.61 -20.38 -41.54
CA SER A 2 34.38 -19.61 -41.37
C SER A 2 34.00 -19.67 -39.90
N SER A 3 33.99 -18.53 -39.22
CA SER A 3 33.50 -18.41 -37.86
C SER A 3 32.01 -18.11 -37.93
N ASP A 4 31.19 -19.11 -37.60
CA ASP A 4 29.76 -18.93 -37.34
C ASP A 4 29.59 -18.23 -35.99
N SER A 5 29.31 -16.94 -36.04
CA SER A 5 28.85 -16.17 -34.87
C SER A 5 27.40 -16.53 -34.60
N LYS A 6 27.19 -17.47 -33.67
CA LYS A 6 25.87 -17.79 -33.11
C LYS A 6 25.36 -16.58 -32.32
N ILE A 7 24.51 -15.78 -32.97
CA ILE A 7 23.71 -14.74 -32.33
C ILE A 7 22.81 -15.46 -31.32
N ALA A 8 23.08 -15.27 -30.03
CA ALA A 8 22.21 -15.73 -28.97
C ALA A 8 20.90 -14.93 -29.07
N SER A 9 19.85 -15.60 -29.54
CA SER A 9 18.48 -15.07 -29.59
C SER A 9 17.98 -14.86 -28.16
N ALA A 10 17.77 -13.61 -27.78
CA ALA A 10 17.30 -13.19 -26.46
C ALA A 10 15.77 -13.32 -26.33
N ASP A 11 15.20 -14.47 -26.69
CA ASP A 11 13.75 -14.68 -26.74
C ASP A 11 13.35 -16.05 -26.21
N GLU A 12 13.96 -16.50 -25.10
CA GLU A 12 13.39 -17.62 -24.35
C GLU A 12 12.24 -17.08 -23.49
N PRO A 13 10.98 -17.54 -23.71
CA PRO A 13 9.85 -17.12 -22.90
C PRO A 13 10.08 -17.55 -21.46
N ARG A 14 9.84 -16.63 -20.53
CA ARG A 14 9.90 -16.92 -19.09
C ARG A 14 9.03 -18.15 -18.82
N PRO A 15 9.52 -19.17 -18.09
CA PRO A 15 8.70 -20.31 -17.73
C PRO A 15 7.45 -19.83 -17.01
N GLU A 16 6.26 -20.19 -17.50
CA GLU A 16 4.99 -19.89 -16.86
C GLU A 16 4.98 -20.52 -15.47
N ALA A 17 4.85 -19.69 -14.44
CA ALA A 17 4.70 -20.19 -13.10
C ALA A 17 3.31 -20.85 -12.98
N PRO A 18 3.12 -21.88 -12.14
CA PRO A 18 1.81 -22.52 -11.96
C PRO A 18 0.68 -21.56 -11.54
N ILE A 19 1.03 -20.40 -11.00
CA ILE A 19 0.07 -19.34 -10.64
C ILE A 19 -0.46 -18.57 -11.86
N ASP A 20 0.26 -18.55 -12.98
CA ASP A 20 -0.10 -17.79 -14.19
C ASP A 20 -1.26 -18.44 -14.97
N VAL A 21 -1.54 -19.73 -14.72
CA VAL A 21 -2.64 -20.47 -15.35
C VAL A 21 -3.93 -20.48 -14.52
N LEU A 22 -3.90 -19.86 -13.33
CA LEU A 22 -5.09 -19.78 -12.48
C LEU A 22 -6.10 -18.79 -13.07
N PRO A 23 -7.40 -19.10 -12.99
CA PRO A 23 -8.45 -18.13 -13.28
C PRO A 23 -8.35 -16.87 -12.39
N ASP A 24 -8.77 -15.72 -12.95
CA ASP A 24 -8.71 -14.42 -12.29
C ASP A 24 -9.43 -14.39 -10.93
N ASP A 25 -10.56 -15.08 -10.81
CA ASP A 25 -11.33 -15.18 -9.56
C ASP A 25 -10.58 -15.95 -8.47
N ILE A 26 -9.86 -17.01 -8.84
CA ILE A 26 -9.00 -17.75 -7.92
C ILE A 26 -7.79 -16.91 -7.50
N LEU A 27 -7.19 -16.17 -8.43
CA LEU A 27 -6.10 -15.24 -8.12
C LEU A 27 -6.54 -14.13 -7.17
N LEU A 28 -7.69 -13.51 -7.44
CA LEU A 28 -8.28 -12.49 -6.57
C LEU A 28 -8.61 -13.02 -5.18
N GLU A 29 -9.11 -14.25 -5.10
CA GLU A 29 -9.34 -14.89 -3.80
C GLU A 29 -8.01 -15.04 -3.05
N ILE A 30 -6.96 -15.59 -3.68
CA ILE A 30 -5.61 -15.69 -3.08
C ILE A 30 -5.10 -14.32 -2.62
N PHE A 31 -5.25 -13.28 -3.44
CA PHE A 31 -4.82 -11.93 -3.06
C PHE A 31 -5.62 -11.40 -1.87
N SER A 32 -6.92 -11.65 -1.81
CA SER A 32 -7.76 -11.26 -0.68
C SER A 32 -7.32 -11.94 0.61
N TRP A 33 -6.91 -13.21 0.56
CA TRP A 33 -6.35 -13.93 1.71
C TRP A 33 -5.01 -13.32 2.15
N GLY A 34 -4.13 -13.01 1.19
CA GLY A 34 -2.86 -12.35 1.48
C GLY A 34 -3.05 -10.98 2.14
N ALA A 35 -3.95 -10.16 1.61
CA ALA A 35 -4.27 -8.83 2.15
C ALA A 35 -4.87 -8.89 3.55
N ARG A 36 -5.72 -9.90 3.83
CA ARG A 36 -6.32 -10.11 5.15
C ARG A 36 -5.35 -10.69 6.18
N SER A 37 -4.37 -11.46 5.72
CA SER A 37 -3.36 -12.06 6.60
C SER A 37 -2.23 -11.08 6.93
N SER A 38 -2.00 -10.08 6.08
CA SER A 38 -1.14 -8.95 6.44
C SER A 38 -1.88 -8.05 7.42
N ASN A 39 -1.20 -7.66 8.50
CA ASN A 39 -1.67 -6.65 9.44
C ASN A 39 -1.55 -5.21 8.89
N ASN A 40 -1.10 -5.05 7.64
CA ASN A 40 -0.88 -3.76 7.02
C ASN A 40 -1.18 -3.77 5.50
N THR A 41 -0.93 -2.64 4.85
CA THR A 41 -1.22 -2.37 3.44
C THR A 41 -0.20 -2.97 2.45
N SER A 42 0.91 -3.52 2.95
CA SER A 42 2.07 -3.87 2.13
C SER A 42 1.77 -4.92 1.08
N PHE A 43 0.93 -5.91 1.41
CA PHE A 43 0.59 -6.99 0.49
C PHE A 43 -0.11 -6.46 -0.77
N SER A 44 -1.10 -5.57 -0.60
CA SER A 44 -1.89 -5.01 -1.71
C SER A 44 -1.03 -4.19 -2.67
N PHE A 45 -0.07 -3.44 -2.14
CA PHE A 45 0.94 -2.76 -2.95
C PHE A 45 1.88 -3.74 -3.64
N LEU A 46 2.36 -4.77 -2.94
CA LEU A 46 3.26 -5.78 -3.51
C LEU A 46 2.64 -6.46 -4.73
N VAL A 47 1.43 -7.02 -4.60
CA VAL A 47 0.76 -7.71 -5.72
C VAL A 47 0.48 -6.77 -6.89
N SER A 48 0.26 -5.48 -6.61
CA SER A 48 0.09 -4.44 -7.65
C SER A 48 1.36 -4.12 -8.44
N THR A 49 2.53 -4.62 -8.01
CA THR A 49 3.83 -4.35 -8.66
C THR A 49 4.43 -5.52 -9.42
N ILE A 50 3.91 -6.74 -9.25
CA ILE A 50 4.51 -7.97 -9.80
C ILE A 50 4.48 -8.01 -11.33
N CYS A 51 3.30 -7.89 -11.95
CA CYS A 51 3.14 -7.89 -13.40
C CYS A 51 1.90 -7.07 -13.81
N GLN A 52 1.70 -6.86 -15.12
CA GLN A 52 0.56 -6.06 -15.62
C GLN A 52 -0.80 -6.71 -15.30
N SER A 53 -0.90 -8.03 -15.43
CA SER A 53 -2.13 -8.77 -15.11
C SER A 53 -2.50 -8.63 -13.63
N TRP A 54 -1.56 -8.93 -12.73
CA TRP A 54 -1.78 -8.83 -11.28
C TRP A 54 -2.10 -7.42 -10.83
N ARG A 55 -1.46 -6.41 -11.44
CA ARG A 55 -1.78 -5.01 -11.20
C ARG A 55 -3.22 -4.69 -11.59
N SER A 56 -3.65 -5.12 -12.77
CA SER A 56 -5.02 -4.89 -13.23
C SER A 56 -6.03 -5.52 -12.27
N LEU A 57 -5.81 -6.78 -11.90
CA LEU A 57 -6.66 -7.50 -10.94
C LEU A 57 -6.69 -6.81 -9.58
N ALA A 58 -5.52 -6.52 -9.01
CA ALA A 58 -5.42 -5.93 -7.67
C ALA A 58 -6.05 -4.55 -7.60
N ILE A 59 -5.90 -3.71 -8.63
CA ILE A 59 -6.55 -2.39 -8.70
C ILE A 59 -8.07 -2.52 -8.83
N SER A 60 -8.54 -3.53 -9.57
CA SER A 60 -9.97 -3.71 -9.85
C SER A 60 -10.79 -4.30 -8.69
N ASP A 61 -10.14 -4.88 -7.68
CA ASP A 61 -10.82 -5.50 -6.55
C ASP A 61 -10.67 -4.67 -5.26
N PRO A 62 -11.74 -3.96 -4.84
CA PRO A 62 -11.71 -3.12 -3.65
C PRO A 62 -11.39 -3.85 -2.35
N ARG A 63 -11.63 -5.16 -2.27
CA ARG A 63 -11.42 -5.97 -1.05
C ARG A 63 -9.95 -5.94 -0.59
N LEU A 64 -9.01 -5.76 -1.52
CA LEU A 64 -7.58 -5.68 -1.23
C LEU A 64 -7.20 -4.35 -0.57
N TRP A 65 -8.02 -3.31 -0.66
CA TRP A 65 -7.67 -1.95 -0.22
C TRP A 65 -8.39 -1.56 1.07
N THR A 66 -8.80 -2.53 1.88
CA THR A 66 -9.62 -2.31 3.09
C THR A 66 -8.81 -2.13 4.38
N ALA A 67 -7.49 -2.34 4.35
CA ALA A 67 -6.61 -1.96 5.46
C ALA A 67 -5.96 -0.61 5.14
N LEU A 68 -5.97 0.33 6.07
CA LEU A 68 -5.26 1.61 5.99
C LEU A 68 -4.33 1.71 7.20
N THR A 69 -3.02 1.63 6.96
CA THR A 69 -1.99 1.68 8.00
C THR A 69 -1.18 2.95 7.85
N VAL A 70 -1.11 3.75 8.91
CA VAL A 70 -0.21 4.89 9.04
C VAL A 70 0.85 4.52 10.07
N ILE A 71 2.12 4.51 9.65
CA ILE A 71 3.24 4.21 10.53
C ILE A 71 3.92 5.53 10.92
N ILE A 72 3.95 5.81 12.20
CA ILE A 72 4.68 6.93 12.81
C ILE A 72 6.05 6.37 13.18
N THR A 73 7.05 6.59 12.31
CA THR A 73 8.45 6.21 12.56
C THR A 73 9.37 7.42 12.57
N SER A 74 10.55 7.26 13.17
CA SER A 74 11.64 8.25 13.13
C SER A 74 12.55 8.11 11.90
N ALA A 75 12.31 7.13 11.02
CA ALA A 75 13.19 6.76 9.92
C ALA A 75 13.27 7.80 8.77
N ASP A 76 14.35 7.71 7.98
CA ASP A 76 15.11 8.80 7.31
C ASP A 76 14.37 9.78 6.39
N ASP A 77 13.21 9.46 5.79
CA ASP A 77 12.52 10.38 4.87
C ASP A 77 11.40 11.19 5.54
N PRO A 78 11.56 12.52 5.71
CA PRO A 78 10.55 13.33 6.38
C PRO A 78 9.30 13.41 5.49
N LEU A 79 8.13 13.17 6.10
CA LEU A 79 6.86 13.46 5.44
C LEU A 79 6.85 14.93 5.02
N PRO A 80 6.33 15.25 3.82
CA PRO A 80 6.31 16.62 3.34
C PRO A 80 5.40 17.45 4.25
N ILE A 81 5.95 18.50 4.85
CA ILE A 81 5.20 19.44 5.67
C ILE A 81 4.39 20.35 4.73
N PRO A 82 3.06 20.40 4.86
CA PRO A 82 2.26 21.41 4.19
C PRO A 82 2.73 22.82 4.52
N THR A 83 3.24 23.55 3.54
CA THR A 83 3.63 24.97 3.68
C THR A 83 2.52 25.93 3.28
N ASP A 84 1.44 25.42 2.67
CA ASP A 84 0.28 26.17 2.20
C ASP A 84 -0.99 25.67 2.93
N PRO A 85 -1.88 26.55 3.43
CA PRO A 85 -3.19 26.17 3.95
C PRO A 85 -4.09 25.40 2.95
N SER A 86 -3.75 25.38 1.67
CA SER A 86 -4.47 24.72 0.57
C SER A 86 -3.91 23.35 0.21
N PHE A 87 -3.24 22.67 1.16
CA PHE A 87 -2.58 21.40 0.90
C PHE A 87 -3.58 20.29 0.53
N PHE A 88 -3.12 19.35 -0.30
CA PHE A 88 -3.88 18.14 -0.60
C PHE A 88 -3.45 17.01 0.33
N ILE A 89 -4.42 16.28 0.88
CA ILE A 89 -4.17 15.10 1.71
C ILE A 89 -3.24 14.11 0.99
N SER A 90 -3.43 13.92 -0.32
CA SER A 90 -2.61 13.07 -1.18
C SER A 90 -1.14 13.51 -1.31
N SER A 91 -0.83 14.77 -0.99
CA SER A 91 0.55 15.24 -0.96
C SER A 91 1.29 14.79 0.30
N VAL A 92 0.58 14.62 1.42
CA VAL A 92 1.14 14.21 2.71
C VAL A 92 1.05 12.70 2.90
N PHE A 93 -0.10 12.12 2.53
CA PHE A 93 -0.45 10.71 2.69
C PHE A 93 -0.86 10.10 1.33
N PRO A 94 0.08 9.99 0.37
CA PRO A 94 -0.23 9.51 -0.99
C PRO A 94 -0.66 8.05 -1.00
N ARG A 95 -0.08 7.20 -0.14
CA ARG A 95 -0.41 5.77 -0.09
C ARG A 95 -1.80 5.56 0.50
N GLU A 96 -2.10 6.29 1.57
CA GLU A 96 -3.36 6.23 2.31
C GLU A 96 -4.51 6.76 1.45
N THR A 97 -4.28 7.85 0.72
CA THR A 97 -5.27 8.36 -0.24
C THR A 97 -5.54 7.31 -1.32
N LEU A 98 -4.50 6.66 -1.84
CA LEU A 98 -4.68 5.61 -2.84
C LEU A 98 -5.48 4.40 -2.33
N ILE A 99 -5.31 4.04 -1.05
CA ILE A 99 -6.09 2.99 -0.39
C ILE A 99 -7.56 3.41 -0.29
N VAL A 100 -7.82 4.65 0.12
CA VAL A 100 -9.18 5.20 0.23
C VAL A 100 -9.87 5.24 -1.14
N ASP A 101 -9.16 5.64 -2.19
CA ASP A 101 -9.69 5.68 -3.55
C ASP A 101 -10.03 4.27 -4.07
N ARG A 102 -9.13 3.31 -3.87
CA ARG A 102 -9.29 1.94 -4.40
C ARG A 102 -10.24 1.06 -3.62
N SER A 103 -10.50 1.39 -2.35
CA SER A 103 -11.50 0.67 -1.54
C SER A 103 -12.94 0.93 -1.97
N GLY A 104 -13.20 1.91 -2.83
CA GLY A 104 -14.54 2.20 -3.33
C GLY A 104 -15.52 2.46 -2.17
N ASP A 105 -16.61 1.69 -2.11
CA ASP A 105 -17.61 1.78 -1.02
C ASP A 105 -17.36 0.79 0.13
N GLN A 106 -16.23 0.07 0.13
CA GLN A 106 -15.92 -0.87 1.20
C GLN A 106 -15.56 -0.13 2.50
N ASP A 107 -15.92 -0.76 3.62
CA ASP A 107 -15.45 -0.33 4.92
C ASP A 107 -13.93 -0.57 5.08
N ILE A 108 -13.27 0.33 5.80
CA ILE A 108 -11.83 0.36 6.02
C ILE A 108 -11.52 0.09 7.48
N ASP A 109 -10.54 -0.78 7.74
CA ASP A 109 -9.88 -0.89 9.02
C ASP A 109 -8.67 0.04 9.06
N PHE A 110 -8.68 0.98 10.00
CA PHE A 110 -7.62 1.95 10.21
C PHE A 110 -6.68 1.49 11.34
N TYR A 111 -5.38 1.52 11.05
CA TYR A 111 -4.30 1.16 11.97
C TYR A 111 -3.31 2.33 12.07
N LEU A 112 -3.09 2.80 13.29
CA LEU A 112 -2.03 3.75 13.62
C LEU A 112 -0.94 3.01 14.37
N GLU A 113 0.22 2.83 13.73
CA GLU A 113 1.37 2.13 14.27
C GLU A 113 2.43 3.14 14.72
N TYR A 114 2.95 2.99 15.93
CA TYR A 114 4.03 3.83 16.45
C TYR A 114 5.28 2.98 16.69
N GLU A 115 6.39 3.33 16.04
CA GLU A 115 7.68 2.66 16.26
C GLU A 115 8.42 3.37 17.39
N SER A 116 8.58 2.69 18.53
CA SER A 116 9.29 3.24 19.68
C SER A 116 10.79 3.26 19.40
N SER A 117 11.31 4.33 18.80
CA SER A 117 12.75 4.56 18.84
C SER A 117 13.13 4.76 20.30
N GLY A 118 13.96 3.89 20.87
CA GLY A 118 14.44 3.99 22.26
C GLY A 118 15.21 5.29 22.58
N ASP A 119 15.31 6.19 21.62
CA ASP A 119 15.81 7.56 21.75
C ASP A 119 14.60 8.52 21.82
N GLU A 120 14.43 9.19 22.96
CA GLU A 120 13.25 9.98 23.36
C GLU A 120 12.93 11.23 22.49
N GLU A 121 13.62 11.49 21.38
CA GLU A 121 13.71 12.86 20.86
C GLU A 121 13.26 13.13 19.41
N THR A 122 12.61 12.21 18.68
CA THR A 122 12.11 12.62 17.34
C THR A 122 10.83 11.94 16.89
N GLU A 123 9.70 12.37 17.46
CA GLU A 123 8.42 12.28 16.76
C GLU A 123 8.47 13.19 15.52
N ARG A 124 8.55 12.61 14.32
CA ARG A 124 8.53 13.39 13.06
C ARG A 124 7.14 13.92 12.68
N PHE A 125 6.08 13.33 13.21
CA PHE A 125 4.73 13.85 12.99
C PHE A 125 4.55 15.17 13.73
N THR A 126 4.62 16.26 12.99
CA THR A 126 4.23 17.58 13.49
C THR A 126 2.72 17.70 13.69
N GLU A 127 2.26 18.73 14.40
CA GLU A 127 0.82 19.06 14.52
C GLU A 127 0.12 19.13 13.16
N THR A 128 0.81 19.60 12.12
CA THR A 128 0.27 19.66 10.76
C THR A 128 -0.01 18.27 10.18
N HIS A 129 0.85 17.28 10.43
CA HIS A 129 0.61 15.91 9.96
C HIS A 129 -0.63 15.31 10.63
N TYR A 130 -0.78 15.53 11.94
CA TYR A 130 -1.99 15.11 12.66
C TYR A 130 -3.25 15.84 12.17
N LEU A 131 -3.15 17.13 11.85
CA LEU A 131 -4.26 17.87 11.26
C LEU A 131 -4.68 17.27 9.91
N VAL A 132 -3.73 16.99 9.01
CA VAL A 132 -4.03 16.38 7.71
C VAL A 132 -4.62 14.98 7.89
N LEU A 133 -4.05 14.17 8.79
CA LEU A 133 -4.56 12.83 9.09
C LEU A 133 -6.00 12.90 9.65
N SER A 134 -6.29 13.88 10.50
CA SER A 134 -7.63 14.08 11.04
C SER A 134 -8.66 14.45 9.96
N GLN A 135 -8.25 15.20 8.94
CA GLN A 135 -9.10 15.52 7.78
C GLN A 135 -9.38 14.27 6.96
N LEU A 136 -8.35 13.47 6.65
CA LEU A 136 -8.52 12.18 5.97
C LEU A 136 -9.49 11.27 6.73
N LEU A 137 -9.30 11.14 8.04
CA LEU A 137 -10.16 10.33 8.90
C LEU A 137 -11.60 10.86 8.95
N ALA A 138 -11.79 12.18 8.98
CA ALA A 138 -13.11 12.79 8.94
C ALA A 138 -13.83 12.48 7.61
N ASP A 139 -13.13 12.59 6.48
CA ASP A 139 -13.68 12.33 5.15
C ASP A 139 -14.17 10.87 5.02
N ILE A 140 -13.43 9.92 5.60
CA ILE A 140 -13.77 8.49 5.54
C ILE A 140 -14.50 7.97 6.78
N ALA A 141 -14.89 8.83 7.74
CA ALA A 141 -15.38 8.41 9.05
C ALA A 141 -16.56 7.43 8.99
N HIS A 142 -17.46 7.63 8.03
CA HIS A 142 -18.63 6.78 7.80
C HIS A 142 -18.32 5.38 7.24
N ARG A 143 -17.09 5.16 6.79
CA ARG A 143 -16.57 3.90 6.25
C ARG A 143 -15.58 3.22 7.19
N ILE A 144 -15.27 3.80 8.35
CA ILE A 144 -14.32 3.17 9.28
C ILE A 144 -15.03 2.04 10.03
N ARG A 145 -14.63 0.80 9.75
CA ARG A 145 -15.09 -0.40 10.46
C ARG A 145 -14.35 -0.60 11.78
N THR A 146 -13.03 -0.44 11.76
CA THR A 146 -12.18 -0.63 12.94
C THR A 146 -11.17 0.50 13.01
N PHE A 147 -10.88 0.98 14.22
CA PHE A 147 -9.80 1.93 14.49
C PHE A 147 -8.91 1.35 15.58
N ARG A 148 -7.61 1.15 15.30
CA ARG A 148 -6.63 0.62 16.26
C ARG A 148 -5.40 1.49 16.31
N VAL A 149 -4.86 1.63 17.51
CA VAL A 149 -3.56 2.25 17.76
C VAL A 149 -2.69 1.18 18.41
N THR A 150 -1.51 0.94 17.85
CA THR A 150 -0.59 -0.10 18.32
C THR A 150 0.83 0.44 18.38
N THR A 151 1.54 0.08 19.44
CA THR A 151 2.97 0.30 19.57
C THR A 151 3.70 -0.89 18.95
N LEU A 152 4.66 -0.62 18.07
CA LEU A 152 5.59 -1.62 17.54
C LEU A 152 6.75 -1.71 18.52
N ASP A 153 6.89 -2.89 19.13
CA ASP A 153 8.01 -3.26 20.02
C ASP A 153 9.29 -3.60 19.25
#